data_AF-A0A842TYE3-F1
#
_entry.id   AF-A0A842TYE3-F1
#
_cell.length_a   1.000
_cell.length_b   1.000
_cell.length_c   1.000
_cell.angle_alpha   90.00
_cell.angle_beta   90.00
_cell.angle_gamma   90.00
#
_symmetry.space_group_name_H-M   'P 1'
#
loop_
_entity.id
_entity.type
_entity.pdbx_description
1 polymer ?
#
loop_
_entity_poly.entity_id
_entity_poly.type
_entity_poly.pdbx_seq_one_letter_code
_entity_poly.pdbx_strand_id
1 'polypeptide(L)'
;MIKAGYRGKGFKLDQIKKELIELSIKHLHGPEKIKLSKEDVIVLCLVKDGEQYIEEFIEHYFKLGVKHIVFLDNMSSDRTLDIARKYDNVTVLQTGHPFRNNNDMRMREFLIEKYGKNKWSLTVDIDEFFDYPYSDIIKLKDLIRYLNINDYTAVVTQMLDLFPENILRFKKRKFDLKNHKYYEISNIIKNNYFFEECDFKKTDIKIYIGGIRKTIFCFEPWLTKHALLFYD
;
A
#
# COMPACT_ATOMS: atom_id res chain seq x y z
N MET A 1 -3.77 1.27 -16.17
CA MET A 1 -2.56 0.43 -16.17
C MET A 1 -1.51 1.13 -17.01
N ILE A 2 -0.24 1.09 -16.63
CA ILE A 2 0.83 1.91 -17.24
C ILE A 2 2.16 1.13 -17.36
N LYS A 3 3.06 1.63 -18.22
CA LYS A 3 4.48 1.26 -18.25
C LYS A 3 5.29 2.41 -17.64
N ALA A 4 5.86 2.20 -16.46
CA ALA A 4 6.73 3.15 -15.78
C ALA A 4 8.14 2.56 -15.65
N GLY A 5 9.17 3.37 -15.92
CA GLY A 5 10.57 3.00 -15.69
C GLY A 5 11.13 3.79 -14.51
N TYR A 6 11.66 3.12 -13.50
CA TYR A 6 12.29 3.78 -12.36
C TYR A 6 13.71 4.25 -12.73
N ARG A 7 14.02 5.53 -12.54
CA ARG A 7 15.38 6.09 -12.68
C ARG A 7 15.77 6.81 -11.40
N GLY A 8 16.24 6.08 -10.40
CA GLY A 8 16.83 6.70 -9.21
C GLY A 8 18.17 7.36 -9.54
N LYS A 9 18.26 8.69 -9.44
CA LYS A 9 19.53 9.42 -9.29
C LYS A 9 19.64 9.86 -7.83
N GLY A 10 20.39 9.11 -7.01
CA GLY A 10 20.65 9.46 -5.62
C GLY A 10 21.95 10.26 -5.45
N PHE A 11 21.90 11.37 -4.72
CA PHE A 11 23.11 12.06 -4.24
C PHE A 11 23.72 11.28 -3.06
N LYS A 12 25.04 11.35 -2.86
CA LYS A 12 25.79 10.56 -1.85
C LYS A 12 25.24 10.62 -0.42
N LEU A 13 24.66 11.77 -0.01
CA LEU A 13 24.06 11.94 1.33
C LEU A 13 22.76 11.13 1.50
N ASP A 14 21.97 10.99 0.43
CA ASP A 14 20.72 10.22 0.47
C ASP A 14 20.99 8.73 0.59
N GLN A 15 22.05 8.26 -0.06
CA GLN A 15 22.49 6.88 0.02
C GLN A 15 22.95 6.50 1.44
N ILE A 16 23.73 7.34 2.10
CA ILE A 16 24.16 7.12 3.50
C ILE A 16 22.94 7.08 4.43
N LYS A 17 21.98 8.01 4.28
CA LYS A 17 20.75 8.01 5.11
C LYS A 17 19.94 6.74 4.92
N LYS A 18 19.84 6.25 3.69
CA LYS A 18 19.17 5.00 3.37
C LYS A 18 19.87 3.82 4.04
N GLU A 19 21.18 3.67 3.86
CA GLU A 19 21.97 2.62 4.51
C GLU A 19 21.81 2.60 6.03
N LEU A 20 21.77 3.77 6.68
CA LEU A 20 21.53 3.87 8.12
C LEU A 20 20.15 3.33 8.53
N ILE A 21 19.10 3.64 7.76
CA ILE A 21 17.76 3.09 8.00
C ILE A 21 17.80 1.57 7.85
N GLU A 22 18.42 1.05 6.79
CA GLU A 22 18.50 -0.39 6.54
C GLU A 22 19.21 -1.13 7.67
N LEU A 23 20.33 -0.60 8.16
CA LEU A 23 21.08 -1.17 9.29
C LEU A 23 20.29 -1.14 10.60
N SER A 24 19.33 -0.23 10.74
CA SER A 24 18.47 -0.13 11.94
C SER A 24 17.36 -1.18 11.97
N ILE A 25 17.03 -1.78 10.82
CA ILE A 25 15.85 -2.62 10.68
C ILE A 25 16.11 -4.00 11.26
N LYS A 26 15.25 -4.42 12.18
CA LYS A 26 15.30 -5.73 12.84
C LYS A 26 14.22 -6.64 12.30
N HIS A 27 14.57 -7.90 12.03
CA HIS A 27 13.59 -8.95 11.72
C HIS A 27 13.01 -9.49 13.02
N LEU A 28 11.69 -9.52 13.14
CA LEU A 28 10.99 -9.92 14.36
C LEU A 28 10.17 -11.20 14.22
N HIS A 29 9.65 -11.52 13.04
CA HIS A 29 8.78 -12.69 12.82
C HIS A 29 8.68 -13.08 11.35
N GLY A 30 8.34 -14.33 11.09
CA GLY A 30 8.04 -14.84 9.76
C GLY A 30 9.28 -15.19 8.92
N PRO A 31 9.10 -15.67 7.69
CA PRO A 31 10.20 -16.08 6.83
C PRO A 31 11.02 -14.89 6.36
N GLU A 32 12.35 -15.04 6.36
CA GLU A 32 13.27 -14.07 5.74
C GLU A 32 13.30 -14.18 4.22
N LYS A 33 13.13 -15.41 3.70
CA LYS A 33 13.12 -15.72 2.27
C LYS A 33 11.70 -16.10 1.84
N ILE A 34 11.08 -15.22 1.06
CA ILE A 34 9.74 -15.41 0.54
C ILE A 34 9.84 -15.90 -0.91
N LYS A 35 9.34 -17.11 -1.17
CA LYS A 35 9.28 -17.70 -2.52
C LYS A 35 7.90 -17.45 -3.11
N LEU A 36 7.86 -16.73 -4.23
CA LEU A 36 6.64 -16.38 -4.96
C LEU A 36 6.78 -16.79 -6.43
N SER A 37 5.67 -17.17 -7.06
CA SER A 37 5.58 -17.32 -8.51
C SER A 37 5.42 -15.96 -9.20
N LYS A 38 5.45 -15.95 -10.54
CA LYS A 38 5.36 -14.72 -11.35
C LYS A 38 3.98 -14.05 -11.27
N GLU A 39 2.95 -14.82 -10.93
CA GLU A 39 1.57 -14.36 -10.80
C GLU A 39 1.15 -14.11 -9.34
N ASP A 40 2.05 -14.34 -8.38
CA ASP A 40 1.78 -14.07 -6.98
C ASP A 40 2.05 -12.60 -6.63
N VAL A 41 1.30 -12.11 -5.66
CA VAL A 41 1.41 -10.74 -5.15
C VAL A 41 1.86 -10.75 -3.70
N ILE A 42 2.76 -9.82 -3.37
CA ILE A 42 3.19 -9.51 -2.00
C ILE A 42 2.62 -8.16 -1.58
N VAL A 43 2.21 -8.02 -0.32
CA VAL A 43 1.87 -6.71 0.27
C VAL A 43 3.05 -6.20 1.07
N LEU A 44 3.36 -4.93 0.90
CA LEU A 44 4.41 -4.19 1.61
C LEU A 44 3.75 -3.02 2.33
N CYS A 45 3.76 -3.05 3.67
CA CYS A 45 3.03 -2.10 4.50
C CYS A 45 3.93 -1.51 5.59
N LEU A 46 3.98 -0.19 5.67
CA LEU A 46 4.51 0.51 6.83
C LEU A 46 3.40 0.65 7.87
N VAL A 47 3.69 0.34 9.12
CA VAL A 47 2.67 0.37 10.18
C VAL A 47 3.20 0.98 11.46
N LYS A 48 2.34 1.73 12.14
CA LYS A 48 2.51 2.18 13.52
C LYS A 48 1.15 2.26 14.18
N ASP A 49 1.00 1.61 15.33
CA ASP A 49 -0.22 1.59 16.14
C ASP A 49 -1.47 1.24 15.29
N GLY A 50 -1.38 0.16 14.53
CA GLY A 50 -2.37 -0.34 13.58
C GLY A 50 -3.35 -1.38 14.14
N GLU A 51 -3.44 -1.56 15.47
CA GLU A 51 -4.25 -2.62 16.11
C GLU A 51 -5.70 -2.62 15.61
N GLN A 52 -6.24 -1.43 15.32
CA GLN A 52 -7.62 -1.28 14.87
C GLN A 52 -7.92 -1.96 13.52
N TYR A 53 -6.93 -2.02 12.62
CA TYR A 53 -7.11 -2.43 11.23
C TYR A 53 -6.46 -3.76 10.90
N ILE A 54 -5.40 -4.12 11.62
CA ILE A 54 -4.47 -5.16 11.17
C ILE A 54 -5.09 -6.53 10.94
N GLU A 55 -6.09 -6.92 11.73
CA GLU A 55 -6.77 -8.21 11.55
C GLU A 55 -7.59 -8.22 10.25
N GLU A 56 -8.46 -7.23 10.04
CA GLU A 56 -9.26 -7.08 8.81
C GLU A 56 -8.35 -6.91 7.59
N PHE A 57 -7.25 -6.16 7.72
CA PHE A 57 -6.26 -5.95 6.66
C PHE A 57 -5.65 -7.28 6.20
N ILE A 58 -5.13 -8.09 7.14
CA ILE A 58 -4.51 -9.37 6.83
C ILE A 58 -5.53 -10.32 6.17
N GLU A 59 -6.72 -10.43 6.75
CA GLU A 59 -7.80 -11.28 6.22
C GLU A 59 -8.24 -10.85 4.82
N HIS A 60 -8.41 -9.55 4.58
CA HIS A 60 -8.78 -9.00 3.27
C HIS A 60 -7.76 -9.39 2.19
N TYR A 61 -6.48 -9.13 2.42
CA TYR A 61 -5.46 -9.40 1.41
C TYR A 61 -5.28 -10.89 1.14
N PHE A 62 -5.34 -11.74 2.17
CA PHE A 62 -5.30 -13.19 1.96
C PHE A 62 -6.54 -13.71 1.24
N LYS A 63 -7.73 -13.18 1.53
CA LYS A 63 -8.95 -13.49 0.78
C LYS A 63 -8.84 -13.05 -0.69
N LEU A 64 -8.24 -11.90 -0.96
CA LEU A 64 -7.99 -11.40 -2.32
C LEU A 64 -7.02 -12.29 -3.10
N GLY A 65 -6.19 -13.07 -2.40
CA GLY A 65 -5.24 -14.02 -2.98
C GLY A 65 -3.77 -13.61 -2.90
N VAL A 66 -3.46 -12.56 -2.13
CA VAL A 66 -2.06 -12.21 -1.77
C VAL A 66 -1.41 -13.40 -1.09
N LYS A 67 -0.12 -13.65 -1.39
CA LYS A 67 0.60 -14.80 -0.84
C LYS A 67 1.41 -14.50 0.40
N HIS A 68 1.84 -13.26 0.56
CA HIS A 68 2.65 -12.85 1.70
C HIS A 68 2.43 -11.38 2.01
N ILE A 69 2.52 -11.03 3.30
CA ILE A 69 2.46 -9.64 3.76
C ILE A 69 3.75 -9.35 4.53
N VAL A 70 4.41 -8.24 4.21
CA VAL A 70 5.57 -7.73 4.95
C VAL A 70 5.17 -6.42 5.63
N PHE A 71 5.20 -6.43 6.95
CA PHE A 71 5.08 -5.23 7.76
C PHE A 71 6.47 -4.71 8.13
N LEU A 72 6.68 -3.40 7.97
CA LEU A 72 7.74 -2.67 8.66
C LEU A 72 7.09 -1.79 9.72
N ASP A 73 7.15 -2.30 10.95
CA ASP A 73 6.64 -1.66 12.15
C ASP A 73 7.54 -0.51 12.60
N ASN A 74 6.92 0.60 13.00
CA ASN A 74 7.62 1.76 13.54
C ASN A 74 7.41 1.93 15.03
N MET A 75 7.85 0.93 15.78
CA MET A 75 7.78 0.90 17.24
C MET A 75 6.34 1.06 17.72
N SER A 76 5.43 0.23 17.20
CA SER A 76 4.06 0.19 17.73
C SER A 76 4.06 -0.11 19.23
N SER A 77 3.16 0.56 19.93
CA SER A 77 2.95 0.49 21.37
C SER A 77 1.66 -0.24 21.77
N ASP A 78 0.85 -0.59 20.78
CA ASP A 78 -0.39 -1.34 20.90
C ASP A 78 -0.20 -2.82 20.51
N ARG A 79 -1.30 -3.56 20.33
CA ARG A 79 -1.23 -5.01 20.02
C ARG A 79 -0.99 -5.32 18.54
N THR A 80 -0.58 -4.34 17.72
CA THR A 80 -0.30 -4.54 16.28
C THR A 80 0.60 -5.75 16.04
N LEU A 81 1.76 -5.79 16.72
CA LEU A 81 2.74 -6.86 16.54
C LEU A 81 2.21 -8.22 17.02
N ASP A 82 1.51 -8.23 18.15
CA ASP A 82 0.96 -9.46 18.73
C ASP A 82 -0.12 -10.08 17.83
N ILE A 83 -0.88 -9.25 17.10
CA ILE A 83 -1.87 -9.73 16.13
C ILE A 83 -1.16 -10.22 14.86
N ALA A 84 -0.23 -9.45 14.31
CA ALA A 84 0.49 -9.80 13.07
C ALA A 84 1.21 -11.15 13.17
N ARG A 85 1.84 -11.42 14.33
CA ARG A 85 2.62 -12.64 14.59
C ARG A 85 1.81 -13.93 14.62
N LYS A 86 0.48 -13.86 14.65
CA LYS A 86 -0.40 -15.04 14.63
C LYS A 86 -0.49 -15.70 13.26
N TYR A 87 0.04 -15.05 12.22
CA TYR A 87 -0.07 -15.50 10.84
C TYR A 87 1.27 -16.00 10.32
N ASP A 88 1.28 -17.17 9.70
CA ASP A 88 2.50 -17.81 9.18
C ASP A 88 3.03 -17.12 7.90
N ASN A 89 2.12 -16.62 7.06
CA ASN A 89 2.44 -15.94 5.80
C ASN A 89 2.64 -14.42 5.97
N VAL A 90 3.11 -14.01 7.16
CA VAL A 90 3.40 -12.62 7.50
C VAL A 90 4.85 -12.53 7.96
N THR A 91 5.60 -11.57 7.41
CA THR A 91 6.92 -11.17 7.89
C THR A 91 6.81 -9.83 8.61
N VAL A 92 7.40 -9.74 9.80
CA VAL A 92 7.42 -8.50 10.58
C VAL A 92 8.86 -8.03 10.73
N LEU A 93 9.12 -6.83 10.25
CA LEU A 93 10.32 -6.05 10.50
C LEU A 93 9.98 -4.89 11.43
N GLN A 94 10.98 -4.33 12.11
CA GLN A 94 10.81 -3.16 12.95
C GLN A 94 11.97 -2.17 12.79
N THR A 95 11.67 -0.87 12.85
CA THR A 95 12.66 0.21 12.91
C THR A 95 12.29 1.27 13.94
N GLY A 96 13.30 1.82 14.61
CA GLY A 96 13.16 2.96 15.51
C GLY A 96 13.30 4.33 14.81
N HIS A 97 13.57 4.38 13.50
CA HIS A 97 13.70 5.66 12.80
C HIS A 97 12.34 6.38 12.71
N PRO A 98 12.26 7.70 12.96
CA PRO A 98 10.99 8.41 12.91
C PRO A 98 10.50 8.55 11.45
N PHE A 99 9.19 8.50 11.22
CA PHE A 99 8.55 8.76 9.92
C PHE A 99 8.70 10.20 9.35
N ARG A 100 9.52 11.04 9.98
CA ARG A 100 9.76 12.43 9.52
C ARG A 100 10.95 12.49 8.56
N ASN A 101 11.17 13.64 7.94
CA ASN A 101 12.34 13.92 7.09
C ASN A 101 12.48 12.96 5.89
N ASN A 102 11.36 12.52 5.30
CA ASN A 102 11.29 11.57 4.19
C ASN A 102 11.86 10.19 4.51
N ASN A 103 11.89 9.81 5.79
CA ASN A 103 12.29 8.45 6.19
C ASN A 103 11.22 7.42 5.82
N ASP A 104 9.95 7.80 5.82
CA ASP A 104 8.84 6.97 5.36
C ASP A 104 9.01 6.54 3.90
N MET A 105 9.39 7.47 3.02
CA MET A 105 9.71 7.15 1.63
C MET A 105 10.85 6.14 1.54
N ARG A 106 11.94 6.37 2.27
CA ARG A 106 13.11 5.46 2.29
C ARG A 106 12.79 4.08 2.87
N MET A 107 11.91 4.02 3.87
CA MET A 107 11.42 2.75 4.43
C MET A 107 10.59 1.97 3.41
N ARG A 108 9.74 2.65 2.62
CA ARG A 108 9.01 2.01 1.51
C ARG A 108 9.95 1.54 0.41
N GLU A 109 10.93 2.37 0.02
CA GLU A 109 11.97 2.00 -0.94
C GLU A 109 12.72 0.74 -0.48
N PHE A 110 13.15 0.68 0.79
CA PHE A 110 13.78 -0.51 1.36
C PHE A 110 12.90 -1.76 1.21
N LEU A 111 11.60 -1.66 1.52
CA LEU A 111 10.67 -2.79 1.38
C LEU A 111 10.57 -3.25 -0.09
N ILE A 112 10.43 -2.30 -1.01
CA ILE A 112 10.30 -2.58 -2.46
C ILE A 112 11.58 -3.23 -2.97
N GLU A 113 12.75 -2.70 -2.64
CA GLU A 113 14.02 -3.24 -3.10
C GLU A 113 14.32 -4.62 -2.52
N LYS A 114 14.07 -4.81 -1.23
CA LYS A 114 14.34 -6.08 -0.54
C LYS A 114 13.36 -7.18 -0.92
N TYR A 115 12.07 -6.87 -1.02
CA TYR A 115 11.02 -7.88 -1.15
C TYR A 115 10.28 -7.84 -2.49
N GLY A 116 10.22 -6.69 -3.15
CA GLY A 116 9.46 -6.48 -4.39
C GLY A 116 10.23 -6.75 -5.69
N LYS A 117 11.55 -6.95 -5.64
CA LYS A 117 12.35 -7.25 -6.84
C LYS A 117 11.84 -8.49 -7.59
N ASN A 118 11.64 -8.31 -8.90
CA ASN A 118 11.05 -9.25 -9.86
C ASN A 118 9.66 -9.78 -9.45
N LYS A 119 8.87 -9.00 -8.70
CA LYS A 119 7.55 -9.38 -8.18
C LYS A 119 6.55 -8.25 -8.29
N TRP A 120 5.28 -8.65 -8.35
CA TRP A 120 4.16 -7.73 -8.15
C TRP A 120 3.97 -7.44 -6.66
N SER A 121 4.03 -6.15 -6.32
CA SER A 121 3.96 -5.66 -4.95
C SER A 121 2.81 -4.67 -4.79
N LEU A 122 1.96 -4.89 -3.79
CA LEU A 122 0.99 -3.93 -3.30
C LEU A 122 1.63 -3.07 -2.21
N THR A 123 1.69 -1.76 -2.43
CA THR A 123 2.20 -0.78 -1.48
C THR A 123 1.02 -0.01 -0.89
N VAL A 124 0.64 -0.39 0.34
CA VAL A 124 -0.61 0.05 0.97
C VAL A 124 -0.38 0.40 2.43
N ASP A 125 -1.14 1.37 2.91
CA ASP A 125 -1.17 1.76 4.31
C ASP A 125 -2.12 0.85 5.09
N ILE A 126 -1.95 0.75 6.41
CA ILE A 126 -2.66 -0.25 7.23
C ILE A 126 -4.20 -0.08 7.21
N ASP A 127 -4.68 1.09 6.86
CA ASP A 127 -6.09 1.46 6.70
C ASP A 127 -6.58 1.42 5.24
N GLU A 128 -5.75 0.96 4.30
CA GLU A 128 -6.08 0.87 2.88
C GLU A 128 -6.36 -0.57 2.43
N PHE A 129 -7.49 -0.76 1.75
CA PHE A 129 -7.98 -2.05 1.26
C PHE A 129 -8.09 -2.00 -0.27
N PHE A 130 -7.08 -2.55 -0.96
CA PHE A 130 -7.09 -2.61 -2.42
C PHE A 130 -8.18 -3.55 -2.93
N ASP A 131 -8.87 -3.11 -3.98
CA ASP A 131 -9.87 -3.89 -4.69
C ASP A 131 -9.80 -3.58 -6.20
N TYR A 132 -10.41 -4.42 -7.02
CA TYR A 132 -10.46 -4.26 -8.47
C TYR A 132 -11.79 -4.76 -9.06
N PRO A 133 -12.19 -4.27 -10.25
CA PRO A 133 -13.43 -4.70 -10.87
C PRO A 133 -13.51 -6.23 -11.01
N TYR A 134 -14.63 -6.79 -10.59
CA TYR A 134 -14.91 -8.22 -10.60
C TYR A 134 -13.96 -9.07 -9.75
N SER A 135 -13.40 -8.53 -8.65
CA SER A 135 -12.52 -9.29 -7.73
C SER A 135 -13.20 -10.48 -7.03
N ASP A 136 -14.54 -10.51 -7.05
CA ASP A 136 -15.37 -11.63 -6.59
C ASP A 136 -15.41 -12.79 -7.60
N ILE A 137 -15.04 -12.54 -8.87
CA ILE A 137 -15.10 -13.51 -9.98
C ILE A 137 -13.69 -13.80 -10.53
N ILE A 138 -12.92 -12.75 -10.81
CA ILE A 138 -11.56 -12.79 -11.36
C ILE A 138 -10.59 -12.87 -10.20
N LYS A 139 -9.77 -13.92 -10.15
CA LYS A 139 -8.76 -14.08 -9.10
C LYS A 139 -7.59 -13.13 -9.35
N LEU A 140 -6.92 -12.71 -8.27
CA LEU A 140 -5.80 -11.76 -8.35
C LEU A 140 -4.69 -12.26 -9.28
N LYS A 141 -4.37 -13.56 -9.23
CA LYS A 141 -3.39 -14.18 -10.13
C LYS A 141 -3.73 -14.04 -11.63
N ASP A 142 -5.01 -13.98 -11.98
CA ASP A 142 -5.47 -13.88 -13.36
C ASP A 142 -5.39 -12.41 -13.83
N LEU A 143 -5.66 -11.45 -12.94
CA LEU A 143 -5.31 -10.04 -13.16
C LEU A 143 -3.79 -9.89 -13.38
N ILE A 144 -2.95 -10.47 -12.53
CA ILE A 144 -1.49 -10.39 -12.70
C ILE A 144 -1.04 -11.02 -14.02
N ARG A 145 -1.61 -12.17 -14.41
CA ARG A 145 -1.32 -12.78 -15.72
C ARG A 145 -1.67 -11.84 -16.87
N TYR A 146 -2.82 -11.18 -16.82
CA TYR A 146 -3.20 -10.18 -17.81
C TYR A 146 -2.19 -9.02 -17.85
N LEU A 147 -1.76 -8.51 -16.70
CA LEU A 147 -0.76 -7.44 -16.63
C LEU A 147 0.58 -7.87 -17.28
N ASN A 148 1.02 -9.08 -16.98
CA ASN A 148 2.26 -9.67 -17.54
C ASN A 148 2.17 -9.83 -19.06
N ILE A 149 1.06 -10.36 -19.60
CA ILE A 149 0.87 -10.57 -21.05
C ILE A 149 0.91 -9.25 -21.83
N ASN A 150 0.47 -8.15 -21.20
CA ASN A 150 0.39 -6.83 -21.83
C ASN A 150 1.58 -5.92 -21.47
N ASP A 151 2.63 -6.47 -20.84
CA ASP A 151 3.83 -5.76 -20.41
C ASP A 151 3.55 -4.53 -19.54
N TYR A 152 2.49 -4.56 -18.72
CA TYR A 152 2.24 -3.50 -17.75
C TYR A 152 3.18 -3.66 -16.55
N THR A 153 3.63 -2.54 -15.99
CA THR A 153 4.47 -2.53 -14.78
C THR A 153 3.82 -1.87 -13.58
N ALA A 154 2.65 -1.24 -13.76
CA ALA A 154 1.91 -0.67 -12.65
C ALA A 154 0.40 -0.54 -12.91
N VAL A 155 -0.36 -0.59 -11.82
CA VAL A 155 -1.78 -0.26 -11.78
C VAL A 155 -1.97 1.02 -10.97
N VAL A 156 -2.51 2.03 -11.64
CA VAL A 156 -3.03 3.24 -10.99
C VAL A 156 -4.38 2.89 -10.37
N THR A 157 -4.54 3.27 -9.11
CA THR A 157 -5.74 3.07 -8.31
C THR A 157 -6.33 4.41 -7.89
N GLN A 158 -7.64 4.43 -7.70
CA GLN A 158 -8.36 5.56 -7.12
C GLN A 158 -8.81 5.17 -5.72
N MET A 159 -8.64 6.07 -4.76
CA MET A 159 -9.02 5.87 -3.37
C MET A 159 -10.46 6.33 -3.18
N LEU A 160 -11.22 5.50 -2.45
CA LEU A 160 -12.57 5.80 -2.01
C LEU A 160 -12.59 5.76 -0.49
N ASP A 161 -12.90 6.89 0.13
CA ASP A 161 -13.07 6.95 1.58
C ASP A 161 -14.39 6.30 1.98
N LEU A 162 -14.29 5.27 2.82
CA LEU A 162 -15.44 4.58 3.39
C LEU A 162 -15.63 4.97 4.85
N PHE A 163 -16.88 5.25 5.22
CA PHE A 163 -17.25 5.64 6.58
C PHE A 163 -18.52 4.91 7.03
N PRO A 164 -18.75 4.79 8.35
CA PRO A 164 -19.98 4.20 8.87
C PRO A 164 -21.13 5.20 8.78
N GLU A 165 -22.36 4.70 8.90
CA GLU A 165 -23.58 5.52 8.76
C GLU A 165 -23.56 6.80 9.61
N ASN A 166 -22.97 6.72 10.82
CA ASN A 166 -22.88 7.85 11.74
C ASN A 166 -21.42 8.23 12.00
N ILE A 167 -20.84 8.99 11.07
CA ILE A 167 -19.44 9.43 11.11
C ILE A 167 -19.10 10.24 12.38
N LEU A 168 -20.05 11.03 12.90
CA LEU A 168 -19.84 11.92 14.04
C LEU A 168 -19.86 11.19 15.40
N ARG A 169 -20.42 9.98 15.46
CA ARG A 169 -20.49 9.17 16.70
C ARG A 169 -19.50 8.02 16.70
N PHE A 170 -18.59 7.95 15.74
CA PHE A 170 -17.63 6.87 15.66
C PHE A 170 -16.65 6.93 16.84
N LYS A 171 -16.73 5.93 17.73
CA LYS A 171 -15.73 5.69 18.76
C LYS A 171 -14.66 4.78 18.18
N LYS A 172 -13.38 4.99 18.53
CA LYS A 172 -12.28 4.05 18.21
C LYS A 172 -12.71 2.63 18.61
N ARG A 173 -12.99 1.81 17.61
CA ARG A 173 -13.39 0.40 17.69
C ARG A 173 -12.66 -0.32 16.56
N LYS A 174 -12.49 -1.63 16.70
CA LYS A 174 -11.98 -2.49 15.62
C LYS A 174 -12.67 -2.13 14.30
N PHE A 175 -11.89 -1.89 13.25
CA PHE A 175 -12.40 -1.60 11.93
C PHE A 175 -13.07 -2.84 11.35
N ASP A 176 -14.11 -2.62 10.55
CA ASP A 176 -14.87 -3.68 9.88
C ASP A 176 -15.45 -3.09 8.59
N LEU A 177 -15.05 -3.67 7.45
CA LEU A 177 -15.48 -3.25 6.12
C LEU A 177 -17.00 -3.30 5.97
N LYS A 178 -17.70 -4.23 6.65
CA LYS A 178 -19.17 -4.37 6.54
C LYS A 178 -19.90 -3.13 7.06
N ASN A 179 -19.35 -2.50 8.09
CA ASN A 179 -19.93 -1.33 8.72
C ASN A 179 -19.44 -0.01 8.08
N HIS A 180 -18.30 -0.03 7.39
CA HIS A 180 -17.75 1.12 6.65
C HIS A 180 -18.06 0.97 5.17
N LYS A 181 -19.30 1.28 4.79
CA LYS A 181 -19.80 1.09 3.40
C LYS A 181 -20.38 2.35 2.77
N TYR A 182 -20.52 3.43 3.53
CA TYR A 182 -20.99 4.70 3.01
C TYR A 182 -19.81 5.47 2.44
N TYR A 183 -20.05 6.18 1.35
CA TYR A 183 -19.05 6.97 0.66
C TYR A 183 -19.71 8.21 0.04
N GLU A 184 -18.88 9.19 -0.32
CA GLU A 184 -19.32 10.47 -0.88
C GLU A 184 -18.29 10.94 -1.90
N ILE A 185 -18.76 11.37 -3.09
CA ILE A 185 -17.89 11.65 -4.24
C ILE A 185 -18.15 13.00 -4.91
N SER A 186 -19.14 13.79 -4.44
CA SER A 186 -19.54 15.07 -5.05
C SER A 186 -18.41 16.10 -5.02
N ASN A 187 -17.54 16.05 -4.00
CA ASN A 187 -16.40 16.95 -3.87
C ASN A 187 -15.09 16.39 -4.43
N ILE A 188 -15.16 15.40 -5.33
CA ILE A 188 -13.99 14.92 -6.06
C ILE A 188 -13.75 15.78 -7.29
N ILE A 189 -12.54 16.33 -7.39
CA ILE A 189 -12.02 17.04 -8.55
C ILE A 189 -11.13 16.11 -9.36
N LYS A 190 -11.24 16.17 -10.68
CA LYS A 190 -10.43 15.37 -11.61
C LYS A 190 -9.49 16.26 -12.40
N ASN A 191 -8.20 15.98 -12.31
CA ASN A 191 -7.13 16.70 -13.00
C ASN A 191 -6.39 15.78 -13.97
N ASN A 192 -5.75 16.38 -14.98
CA ASN A 192 -4.82 15.64 -15.83
C ASN A 192 -3.58 15.22 -15.03
N TYR A 193 -3.00 14.09 -15.40
CA TYR A 193 -1.70 13.68 -14.88
C TYR A 193 -0.62 14.71 -15.23
N PHE A 194 0.23 15.04 -14.25
CA PHE A 194 1.33 15.99 -14.42
C PHE A 194 2.71 15.41 -14.11
N PHE A 195 2.81 14.11 -13.82
CA PHE A 195 4.10 13.44 -13.65
C PHE A 195 4.80 13.31 -15.02
N GLU A 196 5.83 14.11 -15.24
CA GLU A 196 6.58 14.18 -16.51
C GLU A 196 7.44 12.93 -16.79
N GLU A 197 7.79 12.19 -15.76
CA GLU A 197 8.76 11.08 -15.79
C GLU A 197 8.19 9.74 -16.29
N CYS A 198 6.88 9.70 -16.55
CA CYS A 198 6.17 8.54 -17.05
C CYS A 198 5.38 8.93 -18.29
N ASP A 199 5.21 8.01 -19.25
CA ASP A 199 4.45 8.24 -20.49
C ASP A 199 2.92 8.27 -20.23
N PHE A 200 2.49 8.91 -19.11
CA PHE A 200 1.10 9.15 -18.75
C PHE A 200 0.38 10.04 -19.76
N LYS A 201 1.12 10.76 -20.60
CA LYS A 201 0.59 11.62 -21.67
C LYS A 201 -0.27 10.86 -22.68
N LYS A 202 -0.20 9.53 -22.72
CA LYS A 202 -1.01 8.65 -23.59
C LYS A 202 -2.15 7.91 -22.88
N THR A 203 -2.43 8.24 -21.62
CA THR A 203 -3.47 7.54 -20.84
C THR A 203 -4.63 8.45 -20.52
N ASP A 204 -5.86 7.93 -20.55
CA ASP A 204 -7.07 8.66 -20.12
C ASP A 204 -7.24 8.73 -18.59
N ILE A 205 -6.24 8.25 -17.84
CA ILE A 205 -6.26 8.22 -16.39
C ILE A 205 -6.18 9.66 -15.85
N LYS A 206 -7.04 9.99 -14.89
CA LYS A 206 -7.04 11.30 -14.19
C LYS A 206 -6.51 11.15 -12.76
N ILE A 207 -5.99 12.24 -12.23
CA ILE A 207 -5.70 12.41 -10.81
C ILE A 207 -6.97 12.91 -10.12
N TYR A 208 -7.32 12.29 -9.01
CA TYR A 208 -8.51 12.58 -8.22
C TYR A 208 -8.07 13.26 -6.93
N ILE A 209 -8.76 14.32 -6.53
CA ILE A 209 -8.44 15.12 -5.33
C ILE A 209 -9.76 15.46 -4.61
N GLY A 210 -9.75 15.49 -3.27
CA GLY A 210 -10.89 15.99 -2.47
C GLY A 210 -11.72 14.88 -1.83
N GLY A 211 -13.00 14.76 -2.19
CA GLY A 211 -13.93 13.80 -1.60
C GLY A 211 -14.44 14.18 -0.21
N ILE A 212 -14.87 13.20 0.58
CA ILE A 212 -15.50 13.44 1.90
C ILE A 212 -14.60 14.20 2.88
N ARG A 213 -13.27 14.02 2.80
CA ARG A 213 -12.32 14.76 3.65
C ARG A 213 -12.32 16.25 3.34
N LYS A 214 -12.57 16.64 2.07
CA LYS A 214 -12.79 18.03 1.70
C LYS A 214 -14.11 18.54 2.28
N THR A 215 -15.16 17.75 2.18
CA THR A 215 -16.50 18.09 2.70
C THR A 215 -16.49 18.37 4.22
N ILE A 216 -15.80 17.52 5.00
CA ILE A 216 -15.88 17.56 6.47
C ILE A 216 -14.74 18.36 7.10
N PHE A 217 -13.53 18.24 6.55
CA PHE A 217 -12.32 18.80 7.17
C PHE A 217 -11.70 19.95 6.37
N CYS A 218 -12.32 20.37 5.26
CA CYS A 218 -11.75 21.34 4.32
C CYS A 218 -10.33 20.97 3.86
N PHE A 219 -10.02 19.67 3.82
CA PHE A 219 -8.73 19.12 3.42
C PHE A 219 -8.83 18.50 2.02
N GLU A 220 -7.86 18.75 1.15
CA GLU A 220 -7.86 18.25 -0.23
C GLU A 220 -6.85 17.11 -0.40
N PRO A 221 -7.18 15.86 0.01
CA PRO A 221 -6.28 14.73 -0.16
C PRO A 221 -6.14 14.39 -1.64
N TRP A 222 -4.99 13.81 -1.99
CA TRP A 222 -4.84 13.10 -3.24
C TRP A 222 -5.48 11.72 -3.10
N LEU A 223 -6.33 11.37 -4.06
CA LEU A 223 -7.09 10.12 -4.11
C LEU A 223 -6.61 9.20 -5.23
N THR A 224 -5.39 9.40 -5.76
CA THR A 224 -4.82 8.56 -6.81
C THR A 224 -3.48 8.01 -6.35
N LYS A 225 -3.33 6.68 -6.40
CA LYS A 225 -2.15 5.97 -5.91
C LYS A 225 -1.68 4.91 -6.92
N HIS A 226 -0.37 4.73 -7.05
CA HIS A 226 0.22 3.63 -7.82
C HIS A 226 0.42 2.42 -6.90
N ALA A 227 -0.69 1.81 -6.46
CA ALA A 227 -0.65 0.86 -5.36
C ALA A 227 -0.01 -0.48 -5.74
N LEU A 228 -0.29 -1.00 -6.95
CA LEU A 228 0.22 -2.28 -7.42
C LEU A 228 1.32 -2.05 -8.47
N LEU A 229 2.54 -2.48 -8.16
CA LEU A 229 3.75 -2.19 -8.92
C LEU A 229 4.53 -3.48 -9.21
N PHE A 230 5.14 -3.56 -10.37
CA PHE A 230 6.18 -4.54 -10.69
C PHE A 230 7.53 -3.83 -10.66
N TYR A 231 8.44 -4.30 -9.80
CA TYR A 231 9.78 -3.74 -9.66
C TYR A 231 10.80 -4.71 -10.26
N ASP A 232 11.49 -4.30 -11.32
CA ASP A 232 12.46 -5.10 -12.09
C ASP A 232 13.90 -5.05 -11.53
#